data_AF-V9ECA3-F1
#
_entry.id   AF-V9ECA3-F1
#
_cell.length_a   1.000
_cell.length_b   1.000
_cell.length_c   1.000
_cell.angle_alpha   90.00
_cell.angle_beta   90.00
_cell.angle_gamma   90.00
#
_symmetry.space_group_name_H-M   'P 1'
#
loop_
_entity.id
_entity.type
_entity.pdbx_description
1 polymer ?
#
loop_
_entity_poly.entity_id
_entity_poly.type
_entity_poly.pdbx_seq_one_letter_code
_entity_poly.pdbx_strand_id
1 'polypeptide(L)'
;MEPMRRPGEVPTGYENWTINETALLAESIVETIVFGVTLQWNIKSVRDFVKAANACKTDEKLPVWLSQPRGQITEQVFKSDVMACLAEVAGGQARENDLAPNTLQQNFNISKRLGHLEDDSFVQSCMAKLDAGSCLAAVFVRHEPAFGIEHVRTSPPLPPNRRVFY
;
A
#
# COMPACT_ATOMS: atom_id res chain seq x y z
N MET A 1 -37.96 13.44 44.95
CA MET A 1 -39.03 12.59 44.39
C MET A 1 -39.19 13.04 42.94
N GLU A 2 -38.50 12.40 42.01
CA GLU A 2 -38.60 12.77 40.59
C GLU A 2 -39.94 12.31 40.02
N PRO A 3 -40.64 13.12 39.21
CA PRO A 3 -41.92 12.73 38.65
C PRO A 3 -41.71 11.65 37.56
N MET A 4 -42.35 10.50 37.74
CA MET A 4 -42.39 9.44 36.72
C MET A 4 -43.21 9.93 35.52
N ARG A 5 -42.59 9.97 34.33
CA ARG A 5 -43.30 10.28 33.08
C ARG A 5 -44.33 9.22 32.72
N ARG A 6 -45.40 9.64 32.04
CA ARG A 6 -46.43 8.74 31.54
C ARG A 6 -46.01 8.12 30.19
N PRO A 7 -46.36 6.86 29.92
CA PRO A 7 -46.09 6.24 28.62
C PRO A 7 -46.81 7.03 27.50
N GLY A 8 -46.04 7.63 26.59
CA GLY A 8 -46.56 8.35 25.41
C GLY A 8 -46.30 9.86 25.35
N GLU A 9 -45.61 10.45 26.33
CA GLU A 9 -45.19 11.86 26.25
C GLU A 9 -44.00 12.04 25.28
N VAL A 10 -44.14 13.03 24.38
CA VAL A 10 -43.08 13.40 23.42
C VAL A 10 -41.90 14.01 24.19
N PRO A 11 -40.65 13.59 23.90
CA PRO A 11 -39.47 14.11 24.60
C PRO A 11 -39.38 15.63 24.52
N THR A 12 -39.11 16.30 25.64
CA THR A 12 -38.89 17.76 25.65
C THR A 12 -37.52 18.09 25.06
N GLY A 13 -37.33 19.33 24.58
CA GLY A 13 -36.16 19.75 23.78
C GLY A 13 -34.78 19.45 24.39
N TYR A 14 -34.68 19.24 25.70
CA TYR A 14 -33.45 18.80 26.38
C TYR A 14 -33.08 17.34 26.06
N GLU A 15 -34.07 16.48 25.80
CA GLU A 15 -33.86 15.06 25.48
C GLU A 15 -33.60 14.85 24.00
N ASN A 16 -34.19 15.69 23.14
CA ASN A 16 -33.83 15.74 21.72
C ASN A 16 -32.37 16.15 21.52
N TRP A 17 -31.80 16.94 22.43
CA TRP A 17 -30.37 17.26 22.41
C TRP A 17 -29.51 16.03 22.71
N THR A 18 -29.87 15.24 23.74
CA THR A 18 -29.11 14.05 24.14
C THR A 18 -29.20 12.92 23.12
N ILE A 19 -30.34 12.78 22.44
CA ILE A 19 -30.54 11.80 21.35
C ILE A 19 -29.76 12.22 20.09
N ASN A 20 -29.68 13.52 19.80
CA ASN A 20 -28.86 14.02 18.69
C ASN A 20 -27.36 13.90 19.00
N GLU A 21 -26.90 14.17 20.23
CA GLU A 21 -25.49 13.96 20.60
C GLU A 21 -25.10 12.47 20.59
N THR A 22 -25.97 11.55 21.04
CA THR A 22 -25.66 10.12 20.95
C THR A 22 -25.71 9.58 19.51
N ALA A 23 -26.55 10.13 18.63
CA ALA A 23 -26.53 9.82 17.20
C ALA A 23 -25.31 10.43 16.46
N LEU A 24 -24.87 11.64 16.86
CA LEU A 24 -23.69 12.31 16.31
C LEU A 24 -22.37 11.75 16.86
N LEU A 25 -22.38 11.13 18.04
CA LEU A 25 -21.24 10.39 18.61
C LEU A 25 -21.21 8.92 18.17
N ALA A 26 -22.29 8.40 17.57
CA ALA A 26 -22.37 7.05 17.01
C ALA A 26 -21.73 6.93 15.62
N GLU A 27 -21.48 8.06 14.93
CA GLU A 27 -20.34 8.15 14.01
C GLU A 27 -19.07 8.28 14.85
N SER A 28 -18.81 7.26 15.67
CA SER A 28 -17.45 6.96 16.08
C SER A 28 -16.67 6.89 14.77
N ILE A 29 -15.84 7.91 14.52
CA ILE A 29 -14.75 7.81 13.58
C ILE A 29 -13.92 6.68 14.15
N VAL A 30 -14.26 5.44 13.80
CA VAL A 30 -13.39 4.32 14.06
C VAL A 30 -12.20 4.64 13.19
N GLU A 31 -11.16 5.15 13.83
CA GLU A 31 -9.92 5.53 13.19
C GLU A 31 -9.48 4.30 12.42
N THR A 32 -9.58 4.36 11.08
CA THR A 32 -9.33 3.20 10.22
C THR A 32 -7.91 2.71 10.48
N ILE A 33 -7.77 1.55 11.11
CA ILE A 33 -6.47 1.01 11.48
C ILE A 33 -5.96 0.23 10.28
N VAL A 34 -4.91 0.72 9.63
CA VAL A 34 -4.19 -0.07 8.63
C VAL A 34 -3.31 -1.07 9.37
N PHE A 35 -3.57 -2.37 9.13
CA PHE A 35 -2.84 -3.46 9.80
C PHE A 35 -2.08 -4.35 8.81
N GLY A 36 -2.23 -4.15 7.50
CA GLY A 36 -1.55 -4.97 6.51
C GLY A 36 -1.41 -4.31 5.15
N VAL A 37 -0.29 -4.58 4.48
CA VAL A 37 -0.06 -4.29 3.06
C VAL A 37 0.34 -5.58 2.36
N THR A 38 -0.27 -5.89 1.21
CA THR A 38 -0.01 -7.12 0.45
C THR A 38 0.36 -6.78 -0.99
N LEU A 39 1.46 -7.35 -1.49
CA LEU A 39 1.86 -7.22 -2.89
C LEU A 39 1.44 -8.48 -3.66
N GLN A 40 0.52 -8.33 -4.60
CA GLN A 40 0.13 -9.38 -5.54
C GLN A 40 0.93 -9.24 -6.83
N TRP A 41 1.97 -10.07 -6.98
CA TRP A 41 2.87 -10.02 -8.14
C TRP A 41 2.21 -10.49 -9.43
N ASN A 42 2.42 -9.73 -10.51
CA ASN A 42 2.17 -10.20 -11.87
C ASN A 42 3.35 -11.04 -12.36
N ILE A 43 3.18 -12.37 -12.38
CA ILE A 43 4.25 -13.31 -12.74
C ILE A 43 4.81 -13.04 -14.14
N LYS A 44 3.95 -12.69 -15.11
CA LYS A 44 4.40 -12.39 -16.48
C LYS A 44 5.25 -11.12 -16.49
N SER A 45 4.74 -10.03 -15.92
CA SER A 45 5.45 -8.75 -15.93
C SER A 45 6.75 -8.81 -15.14
N VAL A 46 6.80 -9.51 -14.00
CA VAL A 46 8.05 -9.72 -13.25
C VAL A 46 9.08 -10.49 -14.07
N ARG A 47 8.67 -11.57 -14.76
CA ARG A 47 9.57 -12.32 -15.64
C ARG A 47 10.14 -11.45 -16.76
N ASP A 48 9.28 -10.70 -17.43
CA ASP A 48 9.69 -9.86 -18.55
C ASP A 48 10.59 -8.70 -18.07
N PHE A 49 10.31 -8.15 -16.88
CA PHE A 49 11.17 -7.19 -16.20
C PHE A 49 12.55 -7.77 -15.89
N VAL A 50 12.63 -8.97 -15.30
CA VAL A 50 13.91 -9.60 -14.98
C VAL A 50 14.74 -9.89 -16.23
N LYS A 51 14.09 -10.32 -17.33
CA LYS A 51 14.76 -10.45 -18.63
C LYS A 51 15.30 -9.11 -19.12
N ALA A 52 14.50 -8.05 -19.04
CA ALA A 52 14.89 -6.70 -19.43
C ALA A 52 16.06 -6.15 -18.59
N ALA A 53 16.03 -6.41 -17.27
CA ALA A 53 17.04 -6.05 -16.30
C ALA A 53 18.38 -6.76 -16.56
N ASN A 54 18.33 -8.06 -16.85
CA ASN A 54 19.53 -8.85 -17.16
C ASN A 54 20.10 -8.54 -18.55
N ALA A 55 19.26 -8.16 -19.51
CA ALA A 55 19.70 -7.74 -20.84
C ALA A 55 20.12 -6.26 -20.91
N CYS A 56 19.99 -5.51 -19.81
CA CYS A 56 20.26 -4.08 -19.77
C CYS A 56 21.77 -3.82 -19.83
N LYS A 57 22.24 -3.31 -20.98
CA LYS A 57 23.63 -2.89 -21.20
C LYS A 57 23.92 -1.44 -20.82
N THR A 58 22.95 -0.74 -20.22
CA THR A 58 23.05 0.68 -19.89
C THR A 58 24.16 0.91 -18.86
N ASP A 59 24.90 2.02 -18.97
CA ASP A 59 25.87 2.45 -17.96
C ASP A 59 25.22 2.93 -16.64
N GLU A 60 23.89 2.89 -16.55
CA GLU A 60 23.15 3.19 -15.33
C GLU A 60 23.69 2.34 -14.17
N LYS A 61 23.82 2.94 -12.99
CA LYS A 61 24.25 2.22 -11.81
C LYS A 61 23.13 1.28 -11.35
N LEU A 62 23.47 0.05 -10.97
CA LEU A 62 22.48 -0.83 -10.35
C LEU A 62 22.04 -0.24 -9.00
N PRO A 63 20.73 -0.22 -8.71
CA PRO A 63 20.25 0.23 -7.42
C PRO A 63 20.87 -0.58 -6.27
N VAL A 64 21.22 0.11 -5.19
CA VAL A 64 21.91 -0.51 -4.02
C VAL A 64 21.06 -1.54 -3.30
N TRP A 65 19.75 -1.51 -3.51
CA TRP A 65 18.81 -2.44 -2.89
C TRP A 65 18.70 -3.78 -3.64
N LEU A 66 19.21 -3.85 -4.88
CA LEU A 66 19.31 -5.13 -5.59
C LEU A 66 20.53 -5.89 -5.12
N SER A 67 20.32 -7.11 -4.65
CA SER A 67 21.38 -7.96 -4.10
C SER A 67 22.17 -8.68 -5.21
N GLN A 68 21.54 -8.95 -6.35
CA GLN A 68 22.14 -9.67 -7.46
C GLN A 68 22.68 -8.75 -8.56
N PRO A 69 23.86 -9.06 -9.14
CA PRO A 69 24.39 -8.31 -10.26
C PRO A 69 23.59 -8.58 -11.54
N ARG A 70 23.71 -7.69 -12.51
CA ARG A 70 23.11 -7.85 -13.84
C ARG A 70 23.52 -9.17 -14.49
N GLY A 71 22.59 -9.77 -15.20
CA GLY A 71 22.77 -11.07 -15.86
C GLY A 71 22.47 -12.26 -14.94
N GLN A 72 22.36 -12.04 -13.63
CA GLN A 72 22.11 -13.08 -12.64
C GLN A 72 20.85 -12.84 -11.80
N ILE A 73 20.11 -11.75 -12.07
CA ILE A 73 18.90 -11.42 -11.33
C ILE A 73 17.86 -12.51 -11.60
N THR A 74 17.29 -13.09 -10.54
CA THR A 74 16.20 -14.06 -10.62
C THR A 74 14.87 -13.43 -10.19
N GLU A 75 13.74 -13.98 -10.67
CA GLU A 75 12.40 -13.49 -10.28
C GLU A 75 12.18 -13.54 -8.76
N GLN A 76 12.64 -14.61 -8.10
CA GLN A 76 12.48 -14.81 -6.66
C GLN A 76 13.30 -13.80 -5.86
N VAL A 77 14.58 -13.62 -6.22
CA VAL A 77 15.45 -12.68 -5.51
C VAL A 77 15.00 -11.24 -5.77
N PHE A 78 14.57 -10.90 -6.98
CA PHE A 78 14.00 -9.58 -7.26
C PHE A 78 12.81 -9.24 -6.34
N LYS A 79 11.84 -10.17 -6.21
CA LYS A 79 10.70 -9.97 -5.29
C LYS A 79 11.17 -9.85 -3.84
N SER A 80 12.11 -10.69 -3.42
CA SER A 80 12.69 -10.65 -2.08
C SER A 80 13.40 -9.33 -1.79
N ASP A 81 14.17 -8.80 -2.75
CA ASP A 81 14.90 -7.53 -2.62
C ASP A 81 13.91 -6.36 -2.48
N VAL A 82 12.83 -6.33 -3.29
CA VAL A 82 11.77 -5.33 -3.14
C VAL A 82 11.11 -5.44 -1.77
N MET A 83 10.75 -6.65 -1.32
CA MET A 83 10.11 -6.84 -0.02
C MET A 83 11.04 -6.49 1.15
N ALA A 84 12.34 -6.76 1.04
CA ALA A 84 13.34 -6.35 2.02
C ALA A 84 13.41 -4.82 2.11
N CYS A 85 13.39 -4.13 0.98
CA CYS A 85 13.33 -2.66 0.91
C CYS A 85 12.12 -2.07 1.63
N LEU A 86 10.95 -2.70 1.48
CA LEU A 86 9.72 -2.24 2.12
C LEU A 86 9.69 -2.60 3.61
N ALA A 87 10.27 -3.73 3.99
CA ALA A 87 10.36 -4.17 5.38
C ALA A 87 11.12 -3.18 6.28
N GLU A 88 12.14 -2.49 5.74
CA GLU A 88 12.88 -1.43 6.44
C GLU A 88 12.00 -0.31 7.01
N VAL A 89 10.85 -0.06 6.37
CA VAL A 89 9.95 1.05 6.73
C VAL A 89 8.59 0.60 7.27
N ALA A 90 8.30 -0.70 7.18
CA ALA A 90 7.04 -1.28 7.65
C ALA A 90 6.94 -1.31 9.18
N GLY A 91 8.06 -1.48 9.88
CA GLY A 91 8.13 -1.45 11.34
C GLY A 91 7.56 -2.67 12.08
N GLY A 92 6.62 -3.42 11.49
CA GLY A 92 6.16 -4.71 12.01
C GLY A 92 6.67 -5.89 11.19
N GLN A 93 5.91 -7.00 11.20
CA GLN A 93 6.34 -8.23 10.52
C GLN A 93 6.37 -8.05 8.99
N ALA A 94 7.39 -8.61 8.36
CA ALA A 94 7.48 -8.77 6.91
C ALA A 94 7.53 -10.26 6.57
N ARG A 95 6.69 -10.67 5.63
CA ARG A 95 6.67 -12.02 5.03
C ARG A 95 6.86 -11.88 3.52
N GLU A 96 6.80 -13.01 2.81
CA GLU A 96 7.11 -13.07 1.37
C GLU A 96 6.34 -12.04 0.51
N ASN A 97 5.07 -11.77 0.82
CA ASN A 97 4.25 -10.81 0.06
C ASN A 97 3.47 -9.84 0.97
N ASP A 98 3.67 -9.93 2.28
CA ASP A 98 2.86 -9.23 3.28
C ASP A 98 3.73 -8.42 4.23
N LEU A 99 3.28 -7.21 4.51
CA LEU A 99 3.85 -6.31 5.50
C LEU A 99 2.78 -5.97 6.53
N ALA A 100 3.13 -5.94 7.79
CA ALA A 100 2.25 -5.55 8.88
C ALA A 100 2.74 -4.22 9.47
N PRO A 101 2.30 -3.06 8.95
CA PRO A 101 2.57 -1.79 9.63
C PRO A 101 1.88 -1.76 10.98
N ASN A 102 2.58 -1.31 12.02
CA ASN A 102 2.00 -1.12 13.35
C ASN A 102 1.27 0.23 13.48
N THR A 103 1.54 1.18 12.56
CA THR A 103 0.96 2.52 12.57
C THR A 103 0.60 3.00 11.17
N LEU A 104 -0.34 3.95 11.08
CA LEU A 104 -0.67 4.65 9.83
C LEU A 104 0.57 5.32 9.22
N GLN A 105 1.45 5.90 10.04
CA GLN A 105 2.69 6.51 9.58
C GLN A 105 3.60 5.50 8.88
N GLN A 106 3.68 4.26 9.38
CA GLN A 106 4.44 3.19 8.73
C GLN A 106 3.82 2.77 7.41
N ASN A 107 2.49 2.72 7.30
CA ASN A 107 1.80 2.51 6.02
C ASN A 107 2.12 3.61 5.00
N PHE A 108 2.14 4.88 5.41
CA PHE A 108 2.59 5.98 4.55
C PHE A 108 4.05 5.84 4.15
N ASN A 109 4.93 5.39 5.05
CA ASN A 109 6.33 5.15 4.72
C ASN A 109 6.51 4.02 3.69
N ILE A 110 5.75 2.93 3.80
CA ILE A 110 5.70 1.85 2.78
C ILE A 110 5.28 2.44 1.44
N SER A 111 4.19 3.22 1.42
CA SER A 111 3.66 3.84 0.19
C SER A 111 4.69 4.78 -0.46
N LYS A 112 5.39 5.56 0.35
CA LYS A 112 6.49 6.43 -0.10
C LYS A 112 7.68 5.62 -0.65
N ARG A 113 8.04 4.51 0.00
CA ARG A 113 9.13 3.63 -0.45
C ARG A 113 8.77 2.94 -1.76
N LEU A 114 7.52 2.51 -1.95
CA LEU A 114 7.02 2.02 -3.25
C LEU A 114 7.19 3.09 -4.34
N GLY A 115 6.84 4.34 -4.06
CA GLY A 115 7.07 5.47 -4.98
C GLY A 115 8.55 5.64 -5.34
N HIS A 116 9.46 5.56 -4.37
CA HIS A 116 10.90 5.66 -4.65
C HIS A 116 11.42 4.49 -5.51
N LEU A 117 10.93 3.27 -5.29
CA LEU A 117 11.27 2.11 -6.13
C LEU A 117 10.71 2.26 -7.54
N GLU A 118 9.50 2.83 -7.66
CA GLU A 118 8.87 3.13 -8.94
C GLU A 118 9.66 4.20 -9.69
N ASP A 119 10.07 5.29 -9.05
CA ASP A 119 10.81 6.39 -9.69
C ASP A 119 12.30 6.10 -9.94
N ASP A 120 12.80 4.94 -9.52
CA ASP A 120 14.18 4.54 -9.76
C ASP A 120 14.48 4.44 -11.25
N SER A 121 15.56 5.09 -11.71
CA SER A 121 15.88 5.20 -13.13
C SER A 121 16.13 3.84 -13.78
N PHE A 122 16.76 2.91 -13.06
CA PHE A 122 16.97 1.56 -13.56
C PHE A 122 15.65 0.79 -13.69
N VAL A 123 14.75 0.93 -12.71
CA VAL A 123 13.42 0.32 -12.77
C VAL A 123 12.63 0.87 -13.95
N GLN A 124 12.60 2.19 -14.14
CA GLN A 124 11.90 2.83 -15.26
C GLN A 124 12.49 2.44 -16.62
N SER A 125 13.81 2.40 -16.74
CA SER A 125 14.51 1.94 -17.95
C SER A 125 14.19 0.48 -18.31
N CYS A 126 13.99 -0.37 -17.30
CA CYS A 126 13.54 -1.75 -17.52
C CYS A 126 12.06 -1.80 -17.91
N MET A 127 11.19 -1.07 -17.21
CA MET A 127 9.75 -1.00 -17.48
C MET A 127 9.43 -0.42 -18.84
N ALA A 128 10.23 0.51 -19.36
CA ALA A 128 10.09 1.05 -20.70
C ALA A 128 10.17 -0.02 -21.80
N LYS A 129 10.80 -1.17 -21.53
CA LYS A 129 10.93 -2.29 -22.47
C LYS A 129 9.74 -3.27 -22.45
N LEU A 130 8.82 -3.13 -21.50
CA LEU A 130 7.65 -4.01 -21.36
C LEU A 130 6.44 -3.46 -22.13
N ASP A 131 5.42 -4.29 -22.36
CA ASP A 131 4.15 -3.89 -22.97
C ASP A 131 3.52 -2.71 -22.21
N ALA A 132 3.02 -1.68 -22.93
CA ALA A 132 2.36 -0.52 -22.34
C ALA A 132 1.15 -0.94 -21.47
N GLY A 133 1.21 -0.67 -20.17
CA GLY A 133 0.21 -1.12 -19.18
C GLY A 133 0.67 -2.25 -18.25
N SER A 134 1.83 -2.86 -18.50
CA SER A 134 2.44 -3.79 -17.55
C SER A 134 2.74 -3.11 -16.21
N CYS A 135 2.36 -3.76 -15.11
CA CYS A 135 2.70 -3.41 -13.73
C CYS A 135 3.28 -4.66 -13.04
N LEU A 136 4.22 -4.48 -12.11
CA LEU A 136 4.89 -5.60 -11.44
C LEU A 136 4.04 -6.22 -10.34
N ALA A 137 3.29 -5.41 -9.60
CA ALA A 137 2.37 -5.89 -8.58
C ALA A 137 1.17 -4.95 -8.40
N ALA A 138 0.03 -5.54 -8.03
CA ALA A 138 -1.04 -4.81 -7.36
C ALA A 138 -0.72 -4.73 -5.87
N VAL A 139 -0.99 -3.60 -5.24
CA VAL A 139 -0.73 -3.38 -3.82
C VAL A 139 -2.05 -3.18 -3.10
N PHE A 140 -2.31 -4.01 -2.11
CA PHE A 140 -3.53 -3.96 -1.32
C PHE A 140 -3.24 -3.52 0.10
N VAL A 141 -4.01 -2.57 0.60
CA VAL A 141 -4.00 -2.11 1.98
C VAL A 141 -5.21 -2.71 2.70
N ARG A 142 -4.94 -3.37 3.82
CA ARG A 142 -5.93 -3.99 4.70
C ARG A 142 -6.19 -3.11 5.90
N HIS A 143 -7.46 -2.85 6.17
CA HIS A 143 -7.87 -1.96 7.25
C HIS A 143 -9.05 -2.49 8.09
N GLU A 144 -9.03 -2.15 9.37
CA GLU A 144 -10.12 -2.36 10.33
C GLU A 144 -10.87 -1.04 10.58
N PRO A 145 -12.17 -1.07 10.95
CA PRO A 145 -12.96 -2.22 11.43
C PRO A 145 -13.68 -3.02 10.33
N ALA A 146 -13.65 -2.54 9.08
CA ALA A 146 -14.43 -3.15 7.99
C ALA A 146 -13.77 -4.40 7.37
N PHE A 147 -12.54 -4.76 7.80
CA PHE A 147 -11.68 -5.74 7.11
C PHE A 147 -11.63 -5.46 5.60
N GLY A 148 -11.54 -4.17 5.25
CA GLY A 148 -11.53 -3.73 3.87
C GLY A 148 -10.20 -4.04 3.21
N ILE A 149 -10.24 -4.36 1.92
CA ILE A 149 -9.07 -4.48 1.06
C ILE A 149 -9.21 -3.41 -0.02
N GLU A 150 -8.30 -2.45 -0.03
CA GLU A 150 -8.29 -1.37 -1.03
C GLU A 150 -6.96 -1.35 -1.77
N HIS A 151 -6.97 -0.91 -3.03
CA HIS A 151 -5.74 -0.60 -3.74
C HIS A 151 -4.99 0.52 -3.03
N VAL A 152 -3.66 0.43 -3.02
CA VAL A 152 -2.84 1.54 -2.54
C VAL A 152 -3.14 2.76 -3.41
N ARG A 153 -3.54 3.85 -2.76
CA ARG A 153 -3.81 5.10 -3.47
C ARG A 153 -2.50 5.86 -3.65
N THR A 154 -1.72 5.46 -4.65
CA THR A 154 -0.55 6.22 -5.10
C THR A 154 -0.92 7.12 -6.26
N SER A 155 -0.43 8.36 -6.24
CA SER A 155 -0.45 9.21 -7.44
C SER A 155 0.35 8.51 -8.54
N PRO A 156 -0.16 8.43 -9.77
CA PRO A 156 0.61 7.86 -10.86
C PRO A 156 1.88 8.71 -11.10
N PRO A 157 2.98 8.09 -11.54
CA PRO A 157 4.22 8.80 -11.77
C PRO A 157 4.06 9.75 -12.96
N LEU A 158 4.83 10.85 -12.95
CA LEU A 158 4.78 11.83 -14.03
C LEU A 158 5.36 11.24 -15.32
N PRO A 159 4.74 11.46 -16.50
CA PRO A 159 5.31 11.03 -17.77
C PRO A 159 6.75 11.56 -17.95
N PRO A 160 7.70 10.75 -18.50
CA PRO A 160 7.50 9.47 -19.17
C PRO A 160 7.50 8.23 -18.26
N ASN A 161 7.62 8.42 -16.93
CA ASN A 161 7.67 7.30 -16.00
C ASN A 161 6.38 6.49 -16.01
N ARG A 162 6.52 5.17 -15.93
CA ARG A 162 5.45 4.20 -15.94
C ARG A 162 5.10 3.76 -14.53
N ARG A 163 3.81 3.52 -14.30
CA ARG A 163 3.35 2.89 -13.05
C ARG A 163 3.90 1.46 -12.97
N VAL A 164 4.50 1.13 -11.83
CA VAL A 164 5.11 -0.16 -11.48
C VAL A 164 4.22 -0.88 -10.47
N PHE A 165 3.67 -0.14 -9.51
CA PHE A 165 2.82 -0.66 -8.43
C PHE A 165 1.46 0.05 -8.45
N TYR A 166 0.35 -0.70 -8.31
CA TYR A 166 -1.00 -0.11 -8.44
C TYR A 166 -2.06 -0.53 -7.44
#